data_AF-A0A2K8UBG2-F1
#
_entry.id   AF-A0A2K8UBG2-F1
#
_cell.length_a   1.000
_cell.length_b   1.000
_cell.length_c   1.000
_cell.angle_alpha   90.00
_cell.angle_beta   90.00
_cell.angle_gamma   90.00
#
_symmetry.space_group_name_H-M   'P 1'
#
loop_
_entity.id
_entity.type
_entity.pdbx_description
1 polymer ?
#
loop_
_entity_poly.entity_id
_entity_poly.type
_entity_poly.pdbx_seq_one_letter_code
_entity_poly.pdbx_strand_id
1 'polypeptide(L)'
;MLQQLAAYAEAHLTESEPGFKSREVRWSVELAADGRFLNVLPLGDGKRGQELRRCPDMHSMNAGGRAHFLVESCQFVSLLIKGDEPPDDKTRKRHAYYVDLLRQAADTVPALLPLAELVAAPEHIAAVRAALVAQKAKPTDWMTWRIAAADPHDSHEVQRWWRDWRRSDLSVAAPQSTPGPAGDGAPAGTMLCLLTGTNVRPLATQPKITGLSGVGGLAMGDVMVGFDKSSFGSYGLDQSANAAMGEEAVQRYVDGLNDLIRNHSRKLANALVAHWYKDNIAPAGLDHNSAHPRHAATSVSAGRVTGRGRRRRAGGGRPTCASTWSNSAG
;
A
#
# COMPACT_ATOMS: atom_id res chain seq x y z
N MET A 1 3.07 19.62 -8.52
CA MET A 1 3.26 18.16 -8.33
C MET A 1 2.22 17.57 -7.36
N LEU A 2 2.17 17.97 -6.08
CA LEU A 2 1.27 17.37 -5.09
C LEU A 2 -0.22 17.38 -5.48
N GLN A 3 -0.71 18.48 -6.07
CA GLN A 3 -2.09 18.56 -6.58
C GLN A 3 -2.37 17.50 -7.66
N GLN A 4 -1.38 17.19 -8.51
CA GLN A 4 -1.54 16.19 -9.56
C GLN A 4 -1.56 14.77 -9.00
N LEU A 5 -0.78 14.51 -7.93
CA LEU A 5 -0.84 13.24 -7.21
C LEU A 5 -2.17 13.08 -6.46
N ALA A 6 -2.69 14.15 -5.86
CA ALA A 6 -4.01 14.14 -5.24
C ALA A 6 -5.12 13.89 -6.27
N ALA A 7 -5.09 14.56 -7.42
CA ALA A 7 -6.04 14.34 -8.51
C ALA A 7 -5.95 12.92 -9.08
N TYR A 8 -4.74 12.36 -9.21
CA TYR A 8 -4.54 10.95 -9.58
C TYR A 8 -5.22 10.01 -8.58
N ALA A 9 -5.02 10.24 -7.28
CA ALA A 9 -5.65 9.42 -6.24
C ALA A 9 -7.18 9.56 -6.25
N GLU A 10 -7.73 10.76 -6.48
CA GLU A 10 -9.19 10.93 -6.62
C GLU A 10 -9.76 10.16 -7.81
N ALA A 11 -9.02 10.09 -8.92
CA ALA A 11 -9.45 9.40 -10.14
C ALA A 11 -9.30 7.86 -10.06
N HIS A 12 -8.29 7.36 -9.35
CA HIS A 12 -7.91 5.94 -9.41
C HIS A 12 -7.98 5.20 -8.07
N LEU A 13 -8.00 5.94 -6.95
CA LEU A 13 -7.97 5.44 -5.58
C LEU A 13 -9.12 6.07 -4.79
N THR A 14 -10.35 5.91 -5.28
CA THR A 14 -11.59 6.49 -4.69
C THR A 14 -11.83 6.07 -3.24
N GLU A 15 -11.13 5.04 -2.78
CA GLU A 15 -11.17 4.50 -1.43
C GLU A 15 -10.05 5.00 -0.51
N SER A 16 -9.21 5.94 -0.97
CA SER A 16 -8.17 6.56 -0.15
C SER A 16 -8.80 7.36 0.99
N GLU A 17 -8.46 6.97 2.22
CA GLU A 17 -8.94 7.61 3.44
C GLU A 17 -7.89 7.52 4.56
N PRO A 18 -7.79 8.51 5.45
CA PRO A 18 -6.85 8.46 6.56
C PRO A 18 -7.03 7.26 7.49
N GLY A 19 -5.91 6.72 7.96
CA GLY A 19 -5.93 5.56 8.86
C GLY A 19 -6.10 4.22 8.15
N PHE A 20 -6.00 4.23 6.83
CA PHE A 20 -5.98 3.02 6.01
C PHE A 20 -4.87 3.13 4.97
N LYS A 21 -4.38 2.00 4.46
CA LYS A 21 -3.47 1.95 3.32
C LYS A 21 -3.50 0.62 2.60
N SER A 22 -2.94 0.59 1.39
CA SER A 22 -2.72 -0.66 0.67
C SER A 22 -1.47 -1.39 1.18
N ARG A 23 -1.57 -2.72 1.33
CA ARG A 23 -0.47 -3.59 1.78
C ARG A 23 -0.38 -4.84 0.92
N GLU A 24 0.84 -5.28 0.65
CA GLU A 24 1.10 -6.61 0.10
C GLU A 24 1.04 -7.64 1.24
N VAL A 25 0.05 -8.53 1.21
CA VAL A 25 -0.21 -9.56 2.22
C VAL A 25 0.05 -10.93 1.65
N ARG A 26 0.82 -11.76 2.35
CA ARG A 26 1.29 -13.06 1.86
C ARG A 26 0.57 -14.25 2.45
N TRP A 27 -0.08 -14.09 3.59
CA TRP A 27 -0.65 -15.20 4.32
C TRP A 27 -2.08 -14.88 4.76
N SER A 28 -3.01 -15.80 4.52
CA SER A 28 -4.34 -15.81 5.12
C SER A 28 -4.40 -16.93 6.14
N VAL A 29 -4.84 -16.61 7.35
CA VAL A 29 -5.04 -17.62 8.40
C VAL A 29 -6.53 -17.90 8.55
N GLU A 30 -6.91 -19.14 8.30
CA GLU A 30 -8.29 -19.59 8.25
C GLU A 30 -8.73 -20.13 9.62
N LEU A 31 -9.85 -19.61 10.11
CA LEU A 31 -10.54 -20.01 11.33
C LEU A 31 -11.93 -20.55 10.98
N ALA A 32 -12.36 -21.58 11.70
CA ALA A 32 -13.76 -21.98 11.72
C ALA A 32 -14.60 -20.96 12.52
N ALA A 33 -15.93 -21.08 12.40
CA ALA A 33 -16.87 -20.21 13.12
C ALA A 33 -16.75 -20.32 14.65
N ASP A 34 -16.28 -21.47 15.15
CA ASP A 34 -16.03 -21.75 16.57
C ASP A 34 -14.64 -21.29 17.05
N GLY A 35 -13.86 -20.59 16.21
CA GLY A 35 -12.53 -20.09 16.55
C GLY A 35 -11.41 -21.10 16.41
N ARG A 36 -11.72 -22.34 16.03
CA ARG A 36 -10.68 -23.35 15.80
C ARG A 36 -9.83 -23.00 14.58
N PHE A 37 -8.51 -23.03 14.78
CA PHE A 37 -7.53 -22.90 13.70
C PHE A 37 -7.71 -24.01 12.65
N LEU A 38 -7.77 -23.64 11.37
CA LEU A 38 -7.91 -24.58 10.25
C LEU A 38 -6.60 -24.75 9.48
N ASN A 39 -6.09 -23.68 8.87
CA ASN A 39 -4.85 -23.71 8.10
C ASN A 39 -4.31 -22.29 7.82
N VAL A 40 -3.10 -22.22 7.27
CA VAL A 40 -2.50 -21.02 6.66
C VAL A 40 -2.46 -21.22 5.15
N LEU A 41 -3.03 -20.27 4.41
CA LEU A 41 -3.01 -20.26 2.95
C LEU A 41 -2.08 -19.14 2.43
N PRO A 42 -1.23 -19.42 1.42
CA PRO A 42 -0.50 -18.36 0.75
C PRO A 42 -1.45 -17.49 -0.07
N LEU A 43 -1.22 -16.18 -0.06
CA LEU A 43 -1.87 -15.20 -0.91
C LEU A 43 -0.88 -14.70 -1.97
N GLY A 44 -1.37 -14.49 -3.19
CA GLY A 44 -0.56 -14.04 -4.33
C GLY A 44 0.00 -15.17 -5.19
N ASP A 45 1.14 -14.92 -5.85
CA ASP A 45 1.72 -15.81 -6.87
C ASP A 45 2.93 -16.64 -6.37
N GLY A 46 3.16 -16.64 -5.05
CA GLY A 46 4.29 -17.30 -4.40
C GLY A 46 5.60 -16.50 -4.45
N LYS A 47 5.70 -15.45 -5.27
CA LYS A 47 6.82 -14.49 -5.27
C LYS A 47 6.43 -13.19 -4.56
N ARG A 48 5.20 -12.73 -4.81
CA ARG A 48 4.58 -11.56 -4.19
C ARG A 48 3.31 -11.99 -3.47
N GLY A 49 2.98 -11.25 -2.41
CA GLY A 49 1.67 -11.32 -1.79
C GLY A 49 0.57 -10.75 -2.67
N GLN A 50 -0.66 -10.88 -2.21
CA GLN A 50 -1.81 -10.17 -2.76
C GLN A 50 -1.86 -8.75 -2.22
N GLU A 51 -2.15 -7.77 -3.08
CA GLU A 51 -2.42 -6.41 -2.62
C GLU A 51 -3.82 -6.34 -2.02
N LEU A 52 -3.88 -6.02 -0.71
CA LEU A 52 -5.11 -5.69 -0.03
C LEU A 52 -5.19 -4.17 0.13
N ARG A 53 -6.33 -3.60 -0.26
CA ARG A 53 -6.64 -2.17 -0.10
C ARG A 53 -7.38 -1.96 1.21
N ARG A 54 -7.33 -0.75 1.76
CA ARG A 54 -8.05 -0.39 2.99
C ARG A 54 -7.66 -1.25 4.21
N CYS A 55 -6.38 -1.59 4.31
CA CYS A 55 -5.83 -2.22 5.51
C CYS A 55 -5.72 -1.15 6.61
N PRO A 56 -6.27 -1.39 7.83
CA PRO A 56 -6.12 -0.48 8.96
C PRO A 56 -4.66 -0.09 9.23
N ASP A 57 -4.39 1.21 9.30
CA ASP A 57 -3.05 1.75 9.52
C ASP A 57 -2.94 2.52 10.84
N MET A 58 -2.31 1.85 11.80
CA MET A 58 -2.00 2.41 13.11
C MET A 58 -1.04 3.60 13.00
N HIS A 59 -1.39 4.69 13.69
CA HIS A 59 -0.54 5.86 13.83
C HIS A 59 0.42 5.73 15.02
N SER A 60 1.38 6.65 15.13
CA SER A 60 2.32 6.74 16.27
C SER A 60 3.14 5.48 16.54
N MET A 61 3.48 4.73 15.49
CA MET A 61 4.23 3.46 15.58
C MET A 61 5.69 3.61 16.07
N ASN A 62 6.24 4.84 16.05
CA ASN A 62 7.66 5.13 16.38
C ASN A 62 8.00 4.84 17.85
N ALA A 63 7.03 4.95 18.76
CA ALA A 63 7.23 4.68 20.19
C ALA A 63 7.42 3.19 20.51
N GLY A 64 7.27 2.29 19.52
CA GLY A 64 7.65 0.89 19.66
C GLY A 64 6.60 -0.04 20.27
N GLY A 65 5.49 0.46 20.82
CA GLY A 65 4.50 -0.33 21.57
C GLY A 65 3.16 -0.61 20.88
N ARG A 66 2.92 -0.11 19.67
CA ARG A 66 1.67 -0.31 18.93
C ARG A 66 1.81 -1.32 17.80
N ALA A 67 0.69 -1.86 17.34
CA ALA A 67 0.56 -2.81 16.23
C ALA A 67 -0.58 -2.40 15.28
N HIS A 68 -0.50 -2.81 14.03
CA HIS A 68 -1.54 -2.63 13.03
C HIS A 68 -2.72 -3.59 13.29
N PHE A 69 -3.95 -3.12 13.05
CA PHE A 69 -5.16 -3.89 13.31
C PHE A 69 -5.50 -4.82 12.15
N LEU A 70 -5.89 -6.06 12.46
CA LEU A 70 -6.20 -7.18 11.55
C LEU A 70 -5.07 -7.62 10.62
N VAL A 71 -4.53 -6.70 9.82
CA VAL A 71 -3.47 -6.95 8.83
C VAL A 71 -2.14 -6.49 9.42
N GLU A 72 -1.31 -7.42 9.87
CA GLU A 72 -0.03 -7.18 10.54
C GLU A 72 1.01 -8.25 10.17
N SER A 73 2.29 -7.95 10.42
CA SER A 73 3.40 -8.87 10.23
C SER A 73 3.29 -10.13 11.10
N CYS A 74 3.73 -11.26 10.55
CA CYS A 74 3.77 -12.54 11.24
C CYS A 74 4.53 -12.45 12.57
N GLN A 75 5.57 -11.62 12.64
CA GLN A 75 6.33 -11.40 13.87
C GLN A 75 5.46 -10.90 15.02
N PHE A 76 4.67 -9.84 14.82
CA PHE A 76 3.90 -9.23 15.90
C PHE A 76 2.57 -9.95 16.17
N VAL A 77 2.02 -10.63 15.16
CA VAL A 77 0.79 -11.41 15.32
C VAL A 77 1.05 -12.76 15.97
N SER A 78 1.95 -13.57 15.40
CA SER A 78 2.14 -14.97 15.84
C SER A 78 3.40 -15.20 16.66
N LEU A 79 4.10 -14.12 17.04
CA LEU A 79 5.41 -14.18 17.69
C LEU A 79 6.44 -14.98 16.85
N LEU A 80 6.31 -14.93 15.52
CA LEU A 80 7.23 -15.59 14.61
C LEU A 80 8.54 -14.79 14.53
N ILE A 81 9.61 -15.36 15.07
CA ILE A 81 10.95 -14.77 15.02
C ILE A 81 11.90 -15.67 14.26
N LYS A 82 13.03 -15.10 13.84
CA LYS A 82 14.05 -15.83 13.08
C LYS A 82 14.93 -16.62 14.03
N GLY A 83 15.04 -17.93 13.80
CA GLY A 83 15.84 -18.83 14.64
C GLY A 83 15.09 -19.31 15.87
N ASP A 84 15.83 -19.92 16.81
CA ASP A 84 15.27 -20.55 18.02
C ASP A 84 15.31 -19.64 19.26
N GLU A 85 15.58 -18.35 19.07
CA GLU A 85 15.54 -17.38 20.15
C GLU A 85 14.09 -17.21 20.67
N PRO A 86 13.90 -16.74 21.92
CA PRO A 86 12.59 -16.31 22.39
C PRO A 86 12.24 -14.89 21.88
N PRO A 87 10.95 -14.56 21.67
CA PRO A 87 10.54 -13.21 21.28
C PRO A 87 11.03 -12.16 22.28
N ASP A 88 11.57 -11.05 21.77
CA ASP A 88 11.99 -9.91 22.57
C ASP A 88 10.81 -9.17 23.21
N ASP A 89 11.09 -8.35 24.22
CA ASP A 89 10.07 -7.59 24.95
C ASP A 89 9.26 -6.67 24.04
N LYS A 90 9.88 -6.12 22.99
CA LYS A 90 9.22 -5.26 22.02
C LYS A 90 8.16 -6.02 21.23
N THR A 91 8.50 -7.21 20.74
CA THR A 91 7.58 -8.09 20.01
C THR A 91 6.43 -8.52 20.91
N ARG A 92 6.72 -8.89 22.17
CA ARG A 92 5.69 -9.25 23.16
C ARG A 92 4.74 -8.09 23.47
N LYS A 93 5.26 -6.88 23.66
CA LYS A 93 4.44 -5.67 23.89
C LYS A 93 3.51 -5.38 22.72
N ARG A 94 4.01 -5.48 21.49
CA ARG A 94 3.21 -5.28 20.27
C ARG A 94 2.15 -6.36 20.09
N HIS A 95 2.49 -7.61 20.36
CA HIS A 95 1.54 -8.70 20.34
C HIS A 95 0.43 -8.52 21.38
N ALA A 96 0.78 -8.16 22.61
CA ALA A 96 -0.20 -7.86 23.66
C ALA A 96 -1.12 -6.70 23.26
N TYR A 97 -0.57 -5.63 22.67
CA TYR A 97 -1.36 -4.51 22.14
C TYR A 97 -2.30 -4.96 21.01
N TYR A 98 -1.84 -5.83 20.11
CA TYR A 98 -2.65 -6.40 19.03
C TYR A 98 -3.83 -7.21 19.59
N VAL A 99 -3.59 -8.07 20.58
CA VAL A 99 -4.64 -8.85 21.26
C VAL A 99 -5.65 -7.94 21.96
N ASP A 100 -5.18 -6.92 22.68
CA ASP A 100 -6.05 -5.97 23.36
C ASP A 100 -6.95 -5.22 22.37
N LEU A 101 -6.40 -4.79 21.23
CA LEU A 101 -7.15 -4.12 20.19
C LEU A 101 -8.21 -5.03 19.55
N LEU A 102 -7.90 -6.31 19.35
CA LEU A 102 -8.89 -7.31 18.89
C LEU A 102 -10.01 -7.52 19.90
N ARG A 103 -9.70 -7.53 21.20
CA ARG A 103 -10.72 -7.68 22.27
C ARG A 103 -11.65 -6.47 22.32
N GLN A 104 -11.10 -5.26 22.30
CA GLN A 104 -11.90 -4.03 22.24
C GLN A 104 -12.82 -4.02 20.99
N ALA A 105 -12.33 -4.53 19.86
CA ALA A 105 -13.14 -4.67 18.66
C ALA A 105 -14.24 -5.73 18.82
N ALA A 106 -13.92 -6.87 19.42
CA ALA A 106 -14.88 -7.95 19.67
C ALA A 106 -16.03 -7.55 20.60
N ASP A 107 -15.80 -6.62 21.54
CA ASP A 107 -16.84 -6.08 22.41
C ASP A 107 -17.95 -5.36 21.63
N THR A 108 -17.61 -4.76 20.49
CA THR A 108 -18.58 -4.07 19.61
C THR A 108 -19.00 -4.93 18.41
N VAL A 109 -18.08 -5.75 17.88
CA VAL A 109 -18.28 -6.60 16.71
C VAL A 109 -18.02 -8.07 17.09
N PRO A 110 -19.04 -8.78 17.61
CA PRO A 110 -18.87 -10.12 18.18
C PRO A 110 -18.29 -11.17 17.22
N ALA A 111 -18.39 -10.95 15.90
CA ALA A 111 -17.78 -11.81 14.89
C ALA A 111 -16.24 -11.90 15.00
N LEU A 112 -15.59 -10.96 15.70
CA LEU A 112 -14.14 -10.99 15.96
C LEU A 112 -13.76 -11.76 17.22
N LEU A 113 -14.72 -12.15 18.07
CA LEU A 113 -14.43 -12.85 19.32
C LEU A 113 -13.62 -14.14 19.11
N PRO A 114 -13.94 -15.03 18.14
CA PRO A 114 -13.17 -16.26 17.95
C PRO A 114 -11.70 -15.98 17.57
N LEU A 115 -11.46 -14.89 16.82
CA LEU A 115 -10.12 -14.45 16.49
C LEU A 115 -9.38 -13.90 17.72
N ALA A 116 -10.02 -13.07 18.52
CA ALA A 116 -9.43 -12.50 19.73
C ALA A 116 -9.03 -13.60 20.74
N GLU A 117 -9.86 -14.63 20.90
CA GLU A 117 -9.59 -15.77 21.78
C GLU A 117 -8.43 -16.63 21.27
N LEU A 118 -8.40 -16.94 19.97
CA LEU A 118 -7.32 -17.72 19.36
C LEU A 118 -5.97 -17.03 19.52
N VAL A 119 -5.88 -15.72 19.24
CA VAL A 119 -4.60 -15.00 19.28
C VAL A 119 -4.15 -14.79 20.73
N ALA A 120 -5.08 -14.67 21.68
CA ALA A 120 -4.75 -14.56 23.11
C ALA A 120 -4.25 -15.86 23.74
N ALA A 121 -4.62 -17.03 23.20
CA ALA A 121 -4.26 -18.33 23.74
C ALA A 121 -2.85 -18.78 23.27
N PRO A 122 -1.87 -18.96 24.18
CA PRO A 122 -0.49 -19.30 23.79
C PRO A 122 -0.36 -20.59 22.97
N GLU A 123 -1.17 -21.60 23.27
CA GLU A 123 -1.16 -22.87 22.54
C GLU A 123 -1.72 -22.74 21.12
N HIS A 124 -2.82 -22.01 20.95
CA HIS A 124 -3.43 -21.82 19.64
C HIS A 124 -2.55 -20.95 18.73
N ILE A 125 -1.98 -19.86 19.25
CA ILE A 125 -1.07 -19.03 18.45
C ILE A 125 0.24 -19.75 18.13
N ALA A 126 0.69 -20.67 18.99
CA ALA A 126 1.83 -21.54 18.68
C ALA A 126 1.53 -22.50 17.52
N ALA A 127 0.29 -23.01 17.41
CA ALA A 127 -0.13 -23.82 16.26
C ALA A 127 -0.15 -23.00 14.95
N VAL A 128 -0.65 -21.77 14.99
CA VAL A 128 -0.59 -20.85 13.84
C VAL A 128 0.86 -20.58 13.44
N ARG A 129 1.74 -20.29 14.42
CA ARG A 129 3.17 -20.09 14.18
C ARG A 129 3.82 -21.31 13.54
N ALA A 130 3.52 -22.52 14.02
CA ALA A 130 4.05 -23.76 13.46
C ALA A 130 3.63 -23.95 11.99
N ALA A 131 2.37 -23.67 11.67
CA ALA A 131 1.88 -23.72 10.29
C ALA A 131 2.55 -22.67 9.38
N LEU A 132 2.75 -21.44 9.87
CA LEU A 132 3.50 -20.40 9.16
C LEU A 132 4.95 -20.84 8.89
N VAL A 133 5.62 -21.44 9.87
CA VAL A 133 6.98 -21.99 9.70
C VAL A 133 7.00 -23.11 8.66
N ALA A 134 6.04 -24.02 8.69
CA ALA A 134 5.92 -25.10 7.70
C ALA A 134 5.77 -24.57 6.26
N GLN A 135 5.06 -23.45 6.10
CA GLN A 135 4.91 -22.73 4.84
C GLN A 135 6.10 -21.81 4.50
N LYS A 136 7.15 -21.79 5.32
CA LYS A 136 8.35 -20.95 5.18
C LYS A 136 8.05 -19.44 5.20
N ALA A 137 7.05 -19.03 5.97
CA ALA A 137 6.76 -17.63 6.22
C ALA A 137 7.95 -16.92 6.89
N LYS A 138 8.18 -15.67 6.53
CA LYS A 138 9.19 -14.81 7.16
C LYS A 138 8.54 -13.97 8.26
N PRO A 139 9.28 -13.60 9.32
CA PRO A 139 8.79 -12.68 10.36
C PRO A 139 8.21 -11.37 9.80
N THR A 140 8.81 -10.86 8.71
CA THR A 140 8.43 -9.61 8.04
C THR A 140 7.28 -9.77 7.03
N ASP A 141 6.84 -10.99 6.74
CA ASP A 141 5.69 -11.18 5.85
C ASP A 141 4.41 -10.73 6.54
N TRP A 142 3.51 -10.10 5.79
CA TRP A 142 2.22 -9.64 6.29
C TRP A 142 1.18 -10.74 6.18
N MET A 143 0.30 -10.81 7.17
CA MET A 143 -0.80 -11.78 7.23
C MET A 143 -2.14 -11.09 7.50
N THR A 144 -3.22 -11.77 7.09
CA THR A 144 -4.62 -11.43 7.36
C THR A 144 -5.36 -12.68 7.88
N TRP A 145 -6.64 -12.54 8.17
CA TRP A 145 -7.49 -13.57 8.75
C TRP A 145 -8.72 -13.85 7.89
N ARG A 146 -9.25 -15.06 8.00
CA ARG A 146 -10.59 -15.40 7.49
C ARG A 146 -11.31 -16.24 8.53
N ILE A 147 -12.51 -15.82 8.93
CA ILE A 147 -13.33 -16.46 9.95
C ILE A 147 -14.57 -17.00 9.27
N ALA A 148 -14.79 -18.31 9.30
CA ALA A 148 -15.89 -18.98 8.60
C ALA A 148 -16.01 -18.56 7.11
N ALA A 149 -14.85 -18.45 6.43
CA ALA A 149 -14.70 -17.99 5.05
C ALA A 149 -15.10 -16.51 4.77
N ALA A 150 -15.35 -15.70 5.81
CA ALA A 150 -15.46 -14.25 5.68
C ALA A 150 -14.16 -13.57 6.09
N ASP A 151 -13.74 -12.53 5.37
CA ASP A 151 -12.59 -11.71 5.76
C ASP A 151 -13.08 -10.54 6.64
N PRO A 152 -12.70 -10.48 7.94
CA PRO A 152 -13.07 -9.36 8.82
C PRO A 152 -12.50 -8.01 8.34
N HIS A 153 -11.42 -8.01 7.55
CA HIS A 153 -10.87 -6.79 6.95
C HIS A 153 -11.88 -6.10 6.02
N ASP A 154 -12.66 -6.88 5.25
CA ASP A 154 -13.64 -6.37 4.30
C ASP A 154 -14.98 -6.00 4.96
N SER A 155 -15.15 -6.33 6.26
CA SER A 155 -16.38 -6.02 6.98
C SER A 155 -16.53 -4.51 7.22
N HIS A 156 -17.63 -3.95 6.70
CA HIS A 156 -17.99 -2.55 6.94
C HIS A 156 -18.16 -2.22 8.42
N GLU A 157 -18.60 -3.18 9.23
CA GLU A 157 -18.79 -2.99 10.67
C GLU A 157 -17.43 -2.86 11.37
N VAL A 158 -16.49 -3.74 11.04
CA VAL A 158 -15.14 -3.72 11.62
C VAL A 158 -14.37 -2.47 11.19
N GLN A 159 -14.49 -2.06 9.93
CA GLN A 159 -13.89 -0.82 9.45
C GLN A 159 -14.52 0.42 10.07
N ARG A 160 -15.83 0.42 10.35
CA ARG A 160 -16.49 1.51 11.09
C ARG A 160 -15.94 1.59 12.50
N TRP A 161 -15.87 0.45 13.20
CA TRP A 161 -15.27 0.37 14.53
C TRP A 161 -13.84 0.94 14.54
N TRP A 162 -13.01 0.55 13.56
CA TRP A 162 -11.64 1.06 13.45
C TRP A 162 -11.59 2.59 13.29
N ARG A 163 -12.47 3.18 12.45
CA ARG A 163 -12.55 4.64 12.28
C ARG A 163 -12.90 5.34 13.59
N ASP A 164 -13.89 4.81 14.31
CA ASP A 164 -14.37 5.41 15.56
C ASP A 164 -13.33 5.28 16.67
N TRP A 165 -12.71 4.09 16.80
CA TRP A 165 -11.60 3.87 17.72
C TRP A 165 -10.43 4.82 17.43
N ARG A 166 -10.02 4.94 16.16
CA ARG A 166 -8.91 5.81 15.75
C ARG A 166 -9.20 7.29 16.02
N ARG A 167 -10.43 7.74 15.75
CA ARG A 167 -10.85 9.12 16.05
C ARG A 167 -10.74 9.42 17.54
N SER A 168 -11.18 8.49 18.39
CA SER A 168 -11.07 8.60 19.83
C SER A 168 -9.61 8.63 20.29
N ASP A 169 -8.76 7.71 19.83
CA ASP A 169 -7.34 7.66 20.22
C ASP A 169 -6.57 8.93 19.82
N LEU A 170 -6.82 9.44 18.61
CA LEU A 170 -6.23 10.71 18.15
C LEU A 170 -6.73 11.93 18.94
N SER A 171 -7.97 11.90 19.44
CA SER A 171 -8.50 12.98 20.27
C SER A 171 -7.87 13.03 21.66
N VAL A 172 -7.54 11.86 22.24
CA VAL A 172 -6.85 11.75 23.53
C VAL A 172 -5.37 12.14 23.39
N ALA A 173 -4.74 11.80 22.26
CA ALA A 173 -3.35 12.13 21.98
C ALA A 173 -3.13 13.60 21.55
N ALA A 174 -4.20 14.35 21.26
CA ALA A 174 -4.08 15.77 20.99
C ALA A 174 -3.72 16.50 22.31
N PRO A 175 -2.67 17.36 22.33
CA PRO A 175 -2.39 18.16 23.51
C PRO A 175 -3.64 18.99 23.84
N GLN A 176 -4.24 18.73 25.00
CA GLN A 176 -5.27 19.60 25.55
C GLN A 176 -4.66 21.00 25.62
N SER A 177 -5.28 21.95 24.95
CA SER A 177 -4.85 23.34 24.98
C SER A 177 -5.08 23.90 26.38
N THR A 178 -4.15 23.69 27.29
CA THR A 178 -4.05 24.54 28.47
C THR A 178 -3.64 25.93 27.98
N PRO A 179 -4.38 27.01 28.33
CA PRO A 179 -3.93 28.35 28.07
C PRO A 179 -2.73 28.62 28.98
N GLY A 180 -1.52 28.32 28.50
CA GLY A 180 -0.29 28.81 29.09
C GLY A 180 -0.19 30.32 28.87
N PRO A 181 0.47 31.07 29.78
CA PRO A 181 0.70 32.49 29.59
C PRO A 181 1.54 32.69 28.32
N ALA A 182 1.14 33.68 27.51
CA ALA A 182 1.69 33.98 26.20
C ALA A 182 3.23 33.92 26.15
N GLY A 183 3.75 32.96 25.37
CA GLY A 183 5.15 32.82 25.00
C GLY A 183 5.27 32.05 23.68
N ASP A 184 5.37 32.80 22.57
CA ASP A 184 5.92 32.53 21.22
C ASP A 184 6.06 31.09 20.69
N GLY A 185 5.05 30.22 20.87
CA GLY A 185 4.84 29.01 20.08
C GLY A 185 3.46 29.05 19.42
N ALA A 186 3.42 29.04 18.09
CA ALA A 186 2.21 29.19 17.28
C ALA A 186 1.04 28.27 17.70
N PRO A 187 -0.23 28.68 17.49
CA PRO A 187 -1.38 28.00 18.07
C PRO A 187 -1.50 26.57 17.59
N ALA A 188 -1.93 25.69 18.49
CA ALA A 188 -2.59 24.42 18.20
C ALA A 188 -3.95 24.64 17.51
N GLY A 189 -3.95 25.46 16.45
CA GLY A 189 -5.11 26.04 15.81
C GLY A 189 -5.22 25.63 14.35
N THR A 190 -6.39 25.92 13.80
CA THR A 190 -6.72 25.71 12.39
C THR A 190 -5.84 26.59 11.50
N MET A 191 -5.23 26.01 10.47
CA MET A 191 -4.40 26.68 9.47
C MET A 191 -4.97 26.44 8.08
N LEU A 192 -4.60 27.30 7.12
CA LEU A 192 -4.95 27.08 5.72
C LEU A 192 -4.12 25.93 5.15
N CYS A 193 -4.78 24.89 4.65
CA CYS A 193 -4.10 23.79 3.98
C CYS A 193 -3.48 24.28 2.66
N LEU A 194 -2.16 24.14 2.52
CA LEU A 194 -1.44 24.55 1.32
C LEU A 194 -1.84 23.77 0.05
N LEU A 195 -2.43 22.58 0.20
CA LEU A 195 -2.83 21.76 -0.93
C LEU A 195 -4.26 22.07 -1.42
N THR A 196 -5.20 22.23 -0.48
CA THR A 196 -6.64 22.37 -0.78
C THR A 196 -7.17 23.79 -0.61
N GLY A 197 -6.44 24.67 0.09
CA GLY A 197 -6.92 26.01 0.45
C GLY A 197 -8.03 25.99 1.52
N THR A 198 -8.28 24.86 2.20
CA THR A 198 -9.30 24.76 3.26
C THR A 198 -8.67 24.89 4.64
N ASN A 199 -9.44 25.39 5.60
CA ASN A 199 -9.02 25.48 6.99
C ASN A 199 -8.98 24.09 7.65
N VAL A 200 -7.82 23.68 8.16
CA VAL A 200 -7.57 22.34 8.72
C VAL A 200 -6.67 22.41 9.95
N ARG A 201 -6.70 21.39 10.81
CA ARG A 201 -5.60 21.16 11.74
C ARG A 201 -4.46 20.46 10.98
N PRO A 202 -3.26 21.05 10.89
CA PRO A 202 -2.17 20.42 10.15
C PRO A 202 -1.71 19.14 10.84
N LEU A 203 -1.27 18.16 10.04
CA LEU A 203 -0.56 17.01 10.57
C LEU A 203 0.77 17.46 11.20
N ALA A 204 1.14 16.86 12.33
CA ALA A 204 2.46 17.08 12.93
C ALA A 204 3.55 16.36 12.10
N THR A 205 3.28 15.13 11.67
CA THR A 205 4.15 14.32 10.80
C THR A 205 3.32 13.73 9.66
N GLN A 206 3.85 13.76 8.45
CA GLN A 206 3.17 13.19 7.29
C GLN A 206 3.32 11.65 7.22
N PRO A 207 2.35 10.94 6.62
CA PRO A 207 2.46 9.53 6.28
C PRO A 207 3.64 9.26 5.33
N LYS A 208 4.04 8.00 5.26
CA LYS A 208 5.27 7.58 4.58
C LYS A 208 5.05 7.25 3.10
N ILE A 209 5.99 7.69 2.28
CA ILE A 209 6.23 7.19 0.93
C ILE A 209 7.12 5.96 1.04
N THR A 210 6.67 4.83 0.52
CA THR A 210 7.31 3.51 0.62
C THR A 210 7.84 3.05 -0.74
N GLY A 211 8.71 2.04 -0.75
CA GLY A 211 9.26 1.48 -1.99
C GLY A 211 10.47 2.22 -2.56
N LEU A 212 11.06 3.16 -1.80
CA LEU A 212 12.22 3.96 -2.21
C LEU A 212 13.58 3.36 -1.80
N SER A 213 13.60 2.28 -1.03
CA SER A 213 14.84 1.67 -0.52
C SER A 213 15.82 1.26 -1.63
N GLY A 214 15.31 0.88 -2.80
CA GLY A 214 16.13 0.53 -3.95
C GLY A 214 16.87 1.71 -4.58
N VAL A 215 16.58 2.96 -4.20
CA VAL A 215 17.17 4.19 -4.74
C VAL A 215 17.70 5.13 -3.64
N GLY A 216 17.98 4.58 -2.46
CA GLY A 216 18.56 5.32 -1.33
C GLY A 216 17.57 5.85 -0.29
N GLY A 217 16.27 5.55 -0.43
CA GLY A 217 15.27 5.86 0.58
C GLY A 217 15.32 4.95 1.80
N LEU A 218 14.61 5.32 2.87
CA LEU A 218 14.54 4.52 4.09
C LEU A 218 13.68 3.27 3.89
N ALA A 219 14.09 2.15 4.50
CA ALA A 219 13.33 0.90 4.46
C ALA A 219 11.92 1.04 5.05
N MET A 220 11.76 1.89 6.07
CA MET A 220 10.48 2.20 6.72
C MET A 220 9.67 3.29 6.00
N GLY A 221 10.20 3.81 4.88
CA GLY A 221 9.62 4.89 4.10
C GLY A 221 10.06 6.29 4.53
N ASP A 222 10.00 7.18 3.56
CA ASP A 222 10.39 8.59 3.66
C ASP A 222 9.15 9.47 3.77
N VAL A 223 9.33 10.74 4.12
CA VAL A 223 8.23 11.73 4.10
C VAL A 223 8.42 12.66 2.91
N MET A 224 7.33 12.99 2.22
CA MET A 224 7.40 13.89 1.06
C MET A 224 7.76 15.31 1.49
N VAL A 225 7.16 15.78 2.59
CA VAL A 225 7.49 17.07 3.22
C VAL A 225 7.74 16.82 4.70
N GLY A 226 9.00 16.95 5.13
CA GLY A 226 9.43 16.71 6.50
C GLY A 226 10.30 17.85 7.01
N PHE A 227 10.09 18.22 8.28
CA PHE A 227 10.90 19.19 9.01
C PHE A 227 11.36 18.52 10.29
N ASP A 228 12.44 17.76 10.21
CA ASP A 228 12.96 16.91 11.30
C ASP A 228 13.99 17.61 12.20
N LYS A 229 14.40 18.84 11.84
CA LYS A 229 15.37 19.66 12.57
C LYS A 229 14.78 21.01 12.91
N SER A 230 15.16 21.55 14.07
CA SER A 230 14.75 22.89 14.53
C SER A 230 15.15 24.00 13.55
N SER A 231 16.27 23.83 12.84
CA SER A 231 16.73 24.77 11.80
C SER A 231 15.77 24.89 10.61
N PHE A 232 14.83 23.96 10.45
CA PHE A 232 13.82 24.00 9.39
C PHE A 232 12.51 24.65 9.85
N GLY A 233 12.40 25.02 11.13
CA GLY A 233 11.27 25.79 11.64
C GLY A 233 11.26 27.23 11.10
N SER A 234 10.09 27.73 10.75
CA SER A 234 9.87 29.12 10.31
C SER A 234 8.65 29.68 11.02
N TYR A 235 8.67 30.98 11.34
CA TYR A 235 7.53 31.68 11.96
C TYR A 235 7.01 31.03 13.27
N GLY A 236 7.90 30.40 14.04
CA GLY A 236 7.54 29.69 15.28
C GLY A 236 6.74 28.39 15.06
N LEU A 237 6.73 27.87 13.83
CA LEU A 237 6.11 26.60 13.47
C LEU A 237 7.14 25.46 13.50
N ASP A 238 6.72 24.33 14.05
CA ASP A 238 7.54 23.12 14.15
C ASP A 238 7.00 21.99 13.29
N GLN A 239 7.89 21.07 12.92
CA GLN A 239 7.56 19.88 12.13
C GLN A 239 6.75 20.24 10.87
N SER A 240 5.76 19.42 10.51
CA SER A 240 4.99 19.61 9.28
C SER A 240 4.03 20.79 9.33
N ALA A 241 3.91 21.51 10.46
CA ALA A 241 3.15 22.76 10.52
C ALA A 241 3.76 23.84 9.61
N ASN A 242 5.08 23.79 9.35
CA ASN A 242 5.75 24.64 8.37
C ASN A 242 5.23 24.47 6.93
N ALA A 243 4.63 23.32 6.62
CA ALA A 243 3.93 23.07 5.36
C ALA A 243 2.53 22.54 5.68
N ALA A 244 1.73 23.40 6.33
CA ALA A 244 0.42 23.06 6.85
C ALA A 244 -0.47 22.36 5.81
N MET A 245 -0.74 21.08 6.05
CA MET A 245 -1.64 20.28 5.24
C MET A 245 -2.50 19.36 6.11
N GLY A 246 -3.77 19.25 5.73
CA GLY A 246 -4.75 18.42 6.44
C GLY A 246 -4.56 16.94 6.14
N GLU A 247 -5.05 16.09 7.04
CA GLU A 247 -4.82 14.64 6.98
C GLU A 247 -5.32 14.01 5.67
N GLU A 248 -6.55 14.30 5.24
CA GLU A 248 -7.10 13.76 4.00
C GLU A 248 -6.29 14.19 2.76
N ALA A 249 -5.93 15.47 2.69
CA ALA A 249 -5.18 16.02 1.58
C ALA A 249 -3.80 15.34 1.45
N VAL A 250 -3.16 15.11 2.60
CA VAL A 250 -1.88 14.41 2.67
C VAL A 250 -2.02 12.94 2.29
N GLN A 251 -3.04 12.26 2.83
CA GLN A 251 -3.29 10.85 2.53
C GLN A 251 -3.47 10.62 1.02
N ARG A 252 -4.25 11.47 0.34
CA ARG A 252 -4.50 11.36 -1.11
C ARG A 252 -3.21 11.37 -1.92
N TYR A 253 -2.34 12.36 -1.75
CA TYR A 253 -1.11 12.39 -2.56
C TYR A 253 -0.11 11.29 -2.15
N VAL A 254 -0.09 10.87 -0.88
CA VAL A 254 0.76 9.78 -0.41
C VAL A 254 0.33 8.46 -1.03
N ASP A 255 -0.96 8.15 -1.01
CA ASP A 255 -1.52 6.95 -1.63
C ASP A 255 -1.31 6.96 -3.13
N GLY A 256 -1.56 8.10 -3.78
CA GLY A 256 -1.28 8.28 -5.21
C GLY A 256 0.19 8.00 -5.56
N LEU A 257 1.14 8.58 -4.82
CA LEU A 257 2.56 8.34 -5.09
C LEU A 257 2.99 6.89 -4.78
N ASN A 258 2.49 6.31 -3.68
CA ASN A 258 2.78 4.91 -3.33
C ASN A 258 2.25 3.92 -4.38
N ASP A 259 1.05 4.16 -4.89
CA ASP A 259 0.46 3.37 -5.97
C ASP A 259 1.29 3.49 -7.26
N LEU A 260 1.67 4.71 -7.65
CA LEU A 260 2.53 4.94 -8.81
C LEU A 260 3.90 4.28 -8.66
N ILE A 261 4.53 4.36 -7.48
CA ILE A 261 5.80 3.70 -7.19
C ILE A 261 5.66 2.18 -7.37
N ARG A 262 4.55 1.59 -6.92
CA ARG A 262 4.33 0.14 -6.98
C ARG A 262 3.99 -0.36 -8.37
N ASN A 263 3.10 0.34 -9.06
CA ASN A 263 2.40 -0.15 -10.25
C ASN A 263 2.85 0.53 -11.54
N HIS A 264 3.31 1.78 -11.45
CA HIS A 264 3.63 2.63 -12.61
C HIS A 264 5.00 3.31 -12.48
N SER A 265 6.00 2.55 -12.05
CA SER A 265 7.38 3.05 -11.94
C SER A 265 8.39 2.14 -12.62
N ARG A 266 9.52 2.74 -13.01
CA ARG A 266 10.69 2.04 -13.52
C ARG A 266 11.93 2.56 -12.82
N LYS A 267 12.80 1.64 -12.40
CA LYS A 267 14.12 1.98 -11.88
C LYS A 267 15.07 2.21 -13.05
N LEU A 268 15.67 3.39 -13.11
CA LEU A 268 16.69 3.77 -14.08
C LEU A 268 17.97 4.11 -13.30
N ALA A 269 18.95 3.22 -13.33
CA ALA A 269 20.15 3.28 -12.48
C ALA A 269 19.76 3.46 -10.99
N ASN A 270 20.16 4.57 -10.37
CA ASN A 270 19.83 4.87 -8.97
C ASN A 270 18.65 5.85 -8.82
N ALA A 271 17.82 6.00 -9.86
CA ALA A 271 16.62 6.82 -9.83
C ALA A 271 15.37 5.96 -10.04
N LEU A 272 14.26 6.35 -9.42
CA LEU A 272 12.95 5.76 -9.65
C LEU A 272 12.08 6.76 -10.40
N VAL A 273 11.59 6.37 -11.58
CA VAL A 273 10.73 7.20 -12.42
C VAL A 273 9.32 6.66 -12.35
N ALA A 274 8.48 7.33 -11.58
CA ALA A 274 7.03 7.12 -11.56
C ALA A 274 6.38 7.93 -12.70
N HIS A 275 5.42 7.33 -13.40
CA HIS A 275 4.72 7.97 -14.52
C HIS A 275 3.23 7.65 -14.48
N TRP A 276 2.41 8.57 -14.96
CA TRP A 276 1.00 8.36 -15.21
C TRP A 276 0.55 9.28 -16.34
N TYR A 277 -0.62 9.00 -16.87
CA TYR A 277 -1.25 9.79 -17.91
C TYR A 277 -2.52 10.39 -17.35
N LYS A 278 -2.91 11.54 -17.90
CA LYS A 278 -4.17 12.19 -17.51
C LYS A 278 -5.38 11.30 -17.82
N ASP A 279 -5.31 10.57 -18.94
CA ASP A 279 -6.36 9.68 -19.42
C ASP A 279 -5.85 8.24 -19.45
N ASN A 280 -6.77 7.28 -19.27
CA ASN A 280 -6.41 5.87 -19.28
C ASN A 280 -5.99 5.45 -20.70
N ILE A 281 -4.70 5.11 -20.85
CA ILE A 281 -4.19 4.64 -22.13
C ILE A 281 -4.48 3.14 -22.20
N ALA A 282 -5.36 2.74 -23.12
CA ALA A 282 -5.58 1.33 -23.41
C ALA A 282 -4.21 0.66 -23.66
N PRO A 283 -3.95 -0.53 -23.09
CA PRO A 283 -2.70 -1.23 -23.37
C PRO A 283 -2.56 -1.34 -24.88
N ALA A 284 -1.42 -0.94 -25.42
CA ALA A 284 -1.15 -1.02 -26.85
C ALA A 284 -1.44 -2.46 -27.30
N GLY A 285 -2.59 -2.64 -27.95
CA GLY A 285 -2.92 -3.90 -28.58
C GLY A 285 -1.82 -4.20 -29.56
N LEU A 286 -1.40 -5.45 -29.66
CA LEU A 286 -0.67 -5.92 -30.83
C LEU A 286 -1.63 -5.86 -32.03
N ASP A 287 -1.81 -4.68 -32.61
CA ASP A 287 -2.46 -4.47 -33.89
C ASP A 287 -1.51 -4.93 -35.01
N HIS A 288 -1.28 -6.25 -35.08
CA HIS A 288 -0.92 -6.93 -36.31
C HIS A 288 -2.13 -6.99 -37.25
N ASN A 289 -2.61 -5.82 -37.67
CA ASN A 289 -3.33 -5.68 -38.92
C ASN A 289 -3.41 -4.20 -39.31
N SER A 290 -2.25 -3.65 -39.68
CA SER A 290 -2.19 -2.52 -40.60
C SER A 290 -2.74 -2.98 -41.96
N ALA A 291 -4.06 -3.08 -42.08
CA ALA A 291 -4.71 -3.07 -43.38
C ALA A 291 -4.45 -1.68 -43.97
N HIS A 292 -3.46 -1.59 -44.85
CA HIS A 292 -3.21 -0.41 -45.65
C HIS A 292 -4.53 0.14 -46.23
N PRO A 293 -4.83 1.43 -46.07
CA PRO A 293 -5.92 2.04 -46.81
C PRO A 293 -5.54 2.00 -48.29
N ARG A 294 -6.26 1.19 -49.08
CA ARG A 294 -6.16 1.29 -50.54
C ARG A 294 -6.70 2.66 -50.92
N HIS A 295 -5.82 3.50 -51.47
CA HIS A 295 -6.20 4.74 -52.13
C HIS A 295 -7.34 4.47 -53.11
N ALA A 296 -8.45 5.18 -52.92
CA ALA A 296 -9.51 5.30 -53.91
C ALA A 296 -8.93 6.07 -55.10
N ALA A 297 -8.49 5.34 -56.12
CA ALA A 297 -8.19 5.90 -57.43
C ALA A 297 -9.50 6.08 -58.18
N THR A 298 -9.90 7.35 -58.35
CA THR A 298 -10.90 7.80 -59.31
C THR A 298 -10.54 7.25 -60.69
N SER A 299 -11.37 6.36 -61.25
CA SER A 299 -11.23 5.93 -62.64
C SER A 299 -12.34 6.54 -63.48
N VAL A 300 -11.91 7.42 -64.39
CA VAL A 300 -12.64 7.84 -65.57
C VAL A 300 -12.76 6.65 -66.51
N SER A 301 -13.94 6.49 -67.10
CA SER A 301 -14.29 5.46 -68.08
C SER A 301 -13.41 5.50 -69.33
N ALA A 302 -12.82 4.35 -69.71
CA ALA A 302 -12.61 4.00 -71.12
C ALA A 302 -12.24 2.51 -71.28
N GLY A 303 -12.96 1.81 -72.17
CA GLY A 303 -12.36 0.86 -73.11
C GLY A 303 -12.04 -0.56 -72.66
N ARG A 304 -12.81 -1.51 -73.23
CA ARG A 304 -12.53 -2.94 -73.46
C ARG A 304 -11.03 -3.31 -73.55
N VAL A 305 -10.66 -4.50 -73.06
CA VAL A 305 -10.38 -5.70 -73.89
C VAL A 305 -9.99 -6.88 -72.98
N THR A 306 -10.48 -8.05 -73.36
CA THR A 306 -10.32 -9.40 -72.79
C THR A 306 -8.89 -9.94 -72.89
N GLY A 307 -8.42 -10.70 -71.89
CA GLY A 307 -7.20 -11.50 -72.04
C GLY A 307 -6.87 -12.41 -70.85
N ARG A 308 -6.98 -13.72 -71.05
CA ARG A 308 -6.59 -14.82 -70.14
C ARG A 308 -5.09 -14.84 -69.85
N GLY A 309 -4.69 -15.32 -68.67
CA GLY A 309 -3.29 -15.72 -68.42
C GLY A 309 -2.98 -16.34 -67.05
N ARG A 310 -2.92 -17.67 -67.00
CA ARG A 310 -2.42 -18.50 -65.88
C ARG A 310 -0.90 -18.33 -65.65
N ARG A 311 -0.42 -18.51 -64.40
CA ARG A 311 0.64 -19.46 -63.90
C ARG A 311 1.35 -18.88 -62.64
N ARG A 312 1.36 -19.62 -61.50
CA ARG A 312 2.45 -20.48 -60.92
C ARG A 312 3.72 -19.70 -60.52
N ARG A 313 4.53 -20.02 -59.50
CA ARG A 313 4.54 -20.86 -58.27
C ARG A 313 5.98 -20.70 -57.72
N ALA A 314 6.19 -20.99 -56.42
CA ALA A 314 7.47 -21.23 -55.72
C ALA A 314 8.33 -19.98 -55.46
N GLY A 315 8.86 -19.71 -54.27
CA GLY A 315 9.63 -20.52 -53.30
C GLY A 315 10.75 -19.55 -52.86
N GLY A 316 11.32 -19.48 -51.66
CA GLY A 316 11.53 -20.34 -50.51
C GLY A 316 12.77 -19.74 -49.81
N GLY A 317 12.96 -20.02 -48.51
CA GLY A 317 14.29 -19.89 -47.87
C GLY A 317 14.52 -18.64 -47.01
N ARG A 318 14.49 -18.85 -45.69
CA ARG A 318 15.20 -18.06 -44.67
C ARG A 318 16.72 -18.29 -44.80
N PRO A 319 17.53 -17.44 -44.16
CA PRO A 319 18.28 -17.98 -43.02
C PRO A 319 18.40 -17.02 -41.81
N THR A 320 18.61 -17.66 -40.66
CA THR A 320 18.99 -17.14 -39.34
C THR A 320 20.48 -16.82 -39.27
N CYS A 321 20.86 -15.81 -38.47
CA CYS A 321 22.19 -15.75 -37.85
C CYS A 321 22.12 -15.07 -36.47
N ALA A 322 22.84 -15.65 -35.52
CA ALA A 322 23.01 -15.21 -34.14
C ALA A 322 24.38 -14.54 -33.96
N SER A 323 24.53 -13.67 -32.96
CA SER A 323 25.83 -13.43 -32.31
C SER A 323 25.66 -12.70 -30.97
N THR A 324 26.16 -13.36 -29.93
CA THR A 324 26.47 -12.95 -28.56
C THR A 324 27.69 -12.03 -28.50
N TRP A 325 27.70 -11.03 -27.61
CA TRP A 325 28.94 -10.38 -27.14
C TRP A 325 28.90 -10.17 -25.62
N SER A 326 29.90 -10.75 -24.95
CA SER A 326 30.35 -10.52 -23.58
C SER A 326 31.28 -9.32 -23.52
N ASN A 327 31.33 -8.59 -22.40
CA ASN A 327 32.54 -7.83 -22.05
C ASN A 327 32.76 -7.72 -20.55
N SER A 328 34.04 -7.86 -20.22
CA SER A 328 34.68 -7.93 -18.92
C SER A 328 35.23 -6.59 -18.44
N ALA A 329 35.20 -6.44 -17.12
CA ALA A 329 36.08 -5.71 -16.19
C ALA A 329 36.99 -4.57 -16.69
N GLY A 330 36.87 -3.45 -15.97
CA GLY A 330 37.85 -2.41 -15.70
C GLY A 330 37.42 -1.66 -14.44
#